data_AF-A0A382RCP5-F1
#
_entry.id   AF-A0A382RCP5-F1
#
_cell.length_a   1.000
_cell.length_b   1.000
_cell.length_c   1.000
_cell.angle_alpha   90.00
_cell.angle_beta   90.00
_cell.angle_gamma   90.00
#
_symmetry.space_group_name_H-M   'P 1'
#
loop_
_entity.id
_entity.type
_entity.pdbx_description
1 polymer ?
#
loop_
_entity_poly.entity_id
_entity_poly.type
_entity_poly.pdbx_seq_one_letter_code
_entity_poly.pdbx_strand_id
1 'polypeptide(L)'
;NCKSSYSTTWENDTDLFNVQTQGIQEWTVPQTGTYTIEAQGAQGGHGGSYSGGKGARIIGNFSLTMGTVLKILVGQQGIGHSTSSRAGGGSGGSFVTKSPHNSNASILVIAGGGSGSGGSNTGQDGRTQTSGGQGGGSTSGAAGGTNGNGGSAATSTYGNGAGGAGGFFTDGASNSTWGDQRGYAYVNGGAGGTSRSGGTVGGFGCGAGTHYWNTGGGPGGGYSGGGAGRHGTAYVGGGGGSYNSGSSQSNTAGYRTGQGQVIITLN
;
A
#
# COMPACT_ATOMS: atom_id res chain seq x y z
N ASN A 1 17.09 4.53 8.75
CA ASN A 1 17.24 3.23 9.43
C ASN A 1 15.90 2.93 10.10
N CYS A 2 15.23 1.81 9.79
CA CYS A 2 13.92 1.48 10.38
C CYS A 2 13.99 1.07 11.86
N LYS A 3 15.18 0.74 12.39
CA LYS A 3 15.37 0.41 13.80
C LYS A 3 14.95 1.54 14.75
N SER A 4 15.11 2.80 14.36
CA SER A 4 14.70 3.96 15.18
C SER A 4 13.18 4.11 15.33
N SER A 5 12.39 3.30 14.63
CA SER A 5 10.93 3.23 14.79
C SER A 5 10.48 2.20 15.84
N TYR A 6 11.41 1.43 16.40
CA TYR A 6 11.18 0.47 17.49
C TYR A 6 11.69 1.05 18.81
N SER A 7 10.96 0.83 19.89
CA SER A 7 11.32 1.24 21.25
C SER A 7 11.30 0.04 22.20
N THR A 8 11.87 -1.07 21.75
CA THR A 8 11.89 -2.35 22.47
C THR A 8 13.34 -2.73 22.79
N THR A 9 13.60 -3.96 23.22
CA THR A 9 14.99 -4.45 23.41
C THR A 9 15.38 -5.53 22.40
N TRP A 10 14.40 -6.22 21.80
CA TRP A 10 14.64 -7.33 20.87
C TRP A 10 15.14 -6.86 19.50
N GLU A 11 15.00 -5.59 19.12
CA GLU A 11 15.41 -5.10 17.80
C GLU A 11 16.93 -5.05 17.59
N ASN A 12 17.71 -5.19 18.67
CA ASN A 12 19.17 -5.28 18.63
C ASN A 12 19.68 -6.73 18.58
N ASP A 13 18.81 -7.71 18.81
CA ASP A 13 19.12 -9.13 18.70
C ASP A 13 18.88 -9.60 17.25
N THR A 14 19.95 -9.96 16.56
CA THR A 14 19.88 -10.38 15.14
C THR A 14 19.26 -11.76 14.94
N ASP A 15 19.15 -12.57 16.00
CA ASP A 15 18.45 -13.86 15.95
C ASP A 15 16.92 -13.66 15.96
N LEU A 16 16.48 -12.55 16.56
CA LEU A 16 15.07 -12.16 16.64
C LEU A 16 14.66 -11.18 15.54
N PHE A 17 15.54 -10.26 15.13
CA PHE A 17 15.23 -9.21 14.16
C PHE A 17 16.34 -8.92 13.16
N ASN A 18 16.01 -8.98 11.86
CA ASN A 18 16.93 -8.68 10.76
C ASN A 18 16.28 -7.84 9.65
N VAL A 19 17.09 -7.24 8.78
CA VAL A 19 16.65 -6.50 7.57
C VAL A 19 17.61 -6.85 6.43
N GLN A 20 17.37 -7.97 5.75
CA GLN A 20 18.21 -8.40 4.62
C GLN A 20 17.80 -7.73 3.30
N THR A 21 16.50 -7.51 3.10
CA THR A 21 15.96 -6.74 1.98
C THR A 21 15.62 -5.34 2.45
N GLN A 22 16.11 -4.31 1.76
CA GLN A 22 15.91 -2.92 2.15
C GLN A 22 14.40 -2.60 2.30
N GLY A 23 13.98 -2.30 3.53
CA GLY A 23 12.60 -1.93 3.86
C GLY A 23 11.68 -3.09 4.27
N ILE A 24 12.12 -4.36 4.15
CA ILE A 24 11.37 -5.53 4.64
C ILE A 24 12.13 -6.13 5.81
N GLN A 25 11.45 -6.22 6.94
CA GLN A 25 12.00 -6.71 8.18
C GLN A 25 11.71 -8.21 8.33
N GLU A 26 12.57 -8.87 9.09
CA GLU A 26 12.46 -10.27 9.47
C GLU A 26 12.29 -10.34 10.97
N TRP A 27 11.26 -11.05 11.43
CA TRP A 27 11.02 -11.31 12.84
C TRP A 27 10.86 -12.80 13.07
N THR A 28 11.69 -13.37 13.93
CA THR A 28 11.63 -14.79 14.31
C THR A 28 10.72 -14.94 15.51
N VAL A 29 9.70 -15.80 15.40
CA VAL A 29 8.76 -16.09 16.48
C VAL A 29 9.53 -16.64 17.69
N PRO A 30 9.52 -15.96 18.85
CA PRO A 30 10.35 -16.35 19.99
C PRO A 30 9.73 -17.47 20.82
N GLN A 31 8.42 -17.70 20.70
CA GLN A 31 7.69 -18.70 21.48
C GLN A 31 6.53 -19.28 20.66
N THR A 32 6.29 -20.58 20.77
CA THR A 32 5.09 -21.19 20.17
C THR A 32 3.85 -20.72 20.92
N GLY A 33 2.85 -20.22 20.18
CA GLY A 33 1.62 -19.72 20.78
C GLY A 33 0.61 -19.18 19.76
N THR A 34 -0.48 -18.62 20.27
CA THR A 34 -1.45 -17.91 19.45
C THR A 34 -1.12 -16.43 19.46
N TYR A 35 -0.96 -15.85 18.27
CA TYR A 35 -0.63 -14.45 18.09
C TYR A 35 -1.80 -13.71 17.45
N THR A 36 -2.13 -12.55 18.00
CA THR A 36 -2.96 -11.56 17.32
C THR A 36 -2.05 -10.68 16.48
N ILE A 37 -2.31 -10.61 15.16
CA ILE A 37 -1.56 -9.74 14.25
C ILE A 37 -2.51 -8.70 13.67
N GLU A 38 -2.16 -7.43 13.89
CA GLU A 38 -2.85 -6.27 13.34
C GLU A 38 -1.94 -5.56 12.33
N ALA A 39 -2.43 -5.40 11.10
CA ALA A 39 -1.79 -4.57 10.08
C ALA A 39 -2.68 -3.36 9.74
N GLN A 40 -2.07 -2.20 9.60
CA GLN A 40 -2.69 -0.95 9.18
C GLN A 40 -1.98 -0.44 7.93
N GLY A 41 -2.72 -0.26 6.84
CA GLY A 41 -2.20 0.38 5.61
C GLY A 41 -1.96 1.87 5.84
N ALA A 42 -1.16 2.50 5.00
CA ALA A 42 -0.88 3.93 5.12
C ALA A 42 -1.98 4.80 4.49
N GLN A 43 -1.95 6.10 4.78
CA GLN A 43 -2.80 7.12 4.16
C GLN A 43 -2.18 7.66 2.87
N GLY A 44 -3.00 7.92 1.86
CA GLY A 44 -2.58 8.62 0.64
C GLY A 44 -2.07 10.05 0.89
N GLY A 45 -1.33 10.57 -0.10
CA GLY A 45 -0.90 11.96 -0.11
C GLY A 45 -2.08 12.92 -0.28
N HIS A 46 -1.96 14.11 0.32
CA HIS A 46 -2.92 15.21 0.16
C HIS A 46 -2.58 16.08 -1.05
N GLY A 47 -3.57 16.82 -1.54
CA GLY A 47 -3.47 17.74 -2.66
C GLY A 47 -4.25 19.01 -2.33
N GLY A 48 -3.52 20.09 -2.00
CA GLY A 48 -4.14 21.29 -1.44
C GLY A 48 -4.93 20.96 -0.16
N SER A 49 -6.22 21.30 -0.15
CA SER A 49 -7.13 21.07 1.00
C SER A 49 -7.74 19.65 1.04
N TYR A 50 -7.49 18.81 0.03
CA TYR A 50 -8.09 17.48 -0.04
C TYR A 50 -7.17 16.42 0.54
N SER A 51 -7.70 15.64 1.48
CA SER A 51 -6.96 14.54 2.11
C SER A 51 -6.89 13.32 1.20
N GLY A 52 -5.75 12.62 1.23
CA GLY A 52 -5.67 11.26 0.71
C GLY A 52 -6.51 10.30 1.53
N GLY A 53 -6.94 9.22 0.89
CA GLY A 53 -7.70 8.15 1.54
C GLY A 53 -6.89 7.49 2.64
N LYS A 54 -7.57 7.06 3.70
CA LYS A 54 -6.98 6.37 4.85
C LYS A 54 -6.69 4.91 4.53
N GLY A 55 -5.72 4.32 5.21
CA GLY A 55 -5.41 2.89 5.06
C GLY A 55 -6.41 1.99 5.79
N ALA A 56 -6.53 0.74 5.34
CA ALA A 56 -7.35 -0.26 6.03
C ALA A 56 -6.67 -0.76 7.30
N ARG A 57 -7.44 -1.35 8.22
CA ARG A 57 -6.98 -2.09 9.40
C ARG A 57 -7.46 -3.53 9.29
N ILE A 58 -6.55 -4.49 9.44
CA ILE A 58 -6.79 -5.92 9.24
C ILE A 58 -6.19 -6.69 10.41
N ILE A 59 -7.02 -7.50 11.06
CA ILE A 59 -6.65 -8.22 12.28
C ILE A 59 -7.06 -9.67 12.18
N GLY A 60 -6.17 -10.59 12.54
CA GLY A 60 -6.50 -12.00 12.71
C GLY A 60 -5.64 -12.67 13.77
N ASN A 61 -6.11 -13.83 14.23
CA ASN A 61 -5.37 -14.71 15.13
C ASN A 61 -4.70 -15.83 14.35
N PHE A 62 -3.47 -16.15 14.75
CA PHE A 62 -2.60 -17.12 14.09
C PHE A 62 -1.88 -17.98 15.11
N SER A 63 -1.91 -19.30 14.93
CA SER A 63 -1.01 -20.20 15.66
C SER A 63 0.36 -20.17 15.00
N LEU A 64 1.38 -19.69 15.72
CA LEU A 64 2.75 -19.61 15.25
C LEU A 64 3.64 -20.51 16.09
N THR A 65 4.59 -21.17 15.44
CA THR A 65 5.60 -22.01 16.09
C THR A 65 6.88 -21.21 16.27
N MET A 66 7.54 -21.38 17.42
CA MET A 66 8.87 -20.85 17.68
C MET A 66 9.82 -21.13 16.50
N GLY A 67 10.63 -20.15 16.11
CA GLY A 67 11.54 -20.25 14.97
C GLY A 67 10.89 -19.97 13.61
N THR A 68 9.57 -19.81 13.53
CA THR A 68 8.93 -19.34 12.28
C THR A 68 9.39 -17.91 11.98
N VAL A 69 9.89 -17.67 10.77
CA VAL A 69 10.31 -16.32 10.34
C VAL A 69 9.17 -15.60 9.63
N LEU A 70 8.77 -14.45 10.15
CA LEU A 70 7.83 -13.52 9.54
C LEU A 70 8.57 -12.43 8.76
N LYS A 71 8.05 -12.05 7.60
CA LYS A 71 8.49 -10.90 6.80
C LYS A 71 7.48 -9.77 6.95
N ILE A 72 7.94 -8.61 7.38
CA ILE A 72 7.12 -7.45 7.72
C ILE A 72 7.49 -6.27 6.82
N LEU A 73 6.53 -5.78 6.04
CA LEU A 73 6.63 -4.54 5.28
C LEU A 73 5.62 -3.56 5.85
N VAL A 74 6.06 -2.39 6.32
CA VAL A 74 5.17 -1.34 6.81
C VAL A 74 4.98 -0.28 5.73
N GLY A 75 3.72 -0.06 5.34
CA GLY A 75 3.37 0.88 4.28
C GLY A 75 3.73 2.32 4.66
N GLN A 76 4.19 3.09 3.68
CA GLN A 76 4.47 4.52 3.83
C GLN A 76 3.33 5.37 3.26
N GLN A 77 3.09 6.52 3.91
CA GLN A 77 2.18 7.55 3.43
C GLN A 77 2.63 8.06 2.06
N GLY A 78 1.66 8.27 1.16
CA GLY A 78 1.92 8.88 -0.13
C GLY A 78 2.38 10.33 0.02
N ILE A 79 3.28 10.79 -0.86
CA ILE A 79 3.74 12.18 -0.82
C ILE A 79 2.62 13.11 -1.29
N GLY A 80 2.34 14.15 -0.50
CA GLY A 80 1.37 15.19 -0.83
C GLY A 80 1.98 16.41 -1.52
N HIS A 81 1.13 17.37 -1.87
CA HIS A 81 1.53 18.67 -2.40
C HIS A 81 0.70 19.80 -1.77
N SER A 82 1.37 20.88 -1.37
CA SER A 82 0.74 22.01 -0.67
C SER A 82 -0.08 22.93 -1.59
N THR A 83 0.21 22.98 -2.89
CA THR A 83 -0.54 23.79 -3.84
C THR A 83 -1.89 23.16 -4.21
N SER A 84 -2.94 23.96 -4.30
CA SER A 84 -4.23 23.58 -4.88
C SER A 84 -4.05 23.08 -6.33
N SER A 85 -4.97 22.24 -6.83
CA SER A 85 -4.99 21.64 -8.18
C SER A 85 -3.95 20.55 -8.52
N ARG A 86 -3.18 20.06 -7.54
CA ARG A 86 -2.26 18.93 -7.74
C ARG A 86 -2.69 17.70 -6.97
N ALA A 87 -2.41 16.53 -7.52
CA ALA A 87 -2.77 15.25 -6.92
C ALA A 87 -1.69 14.74 -5.94
N GLY A 88 -2.15 14.05 -4.92
CA GLY A 88 -1.29 13.30 -4.00
C GLY A 88 -0.85 11.96 -4.60
N GLY A 89 0.30 11.48 -4.15
CA GLY A 89 0.77 10.11 -4.42
C GLY A 89 -0.09 9.09 -3.67
N GLY A 90 -0.23 7.90 -4.23
CA GLY A 90 -0.83 6.77 -3.54
C GLY A 90 0.04 6.30 -2.38
N SER A 91 -0.55 5.60 -1.41
CA SER A 91 0.18 5.07 -0.26
C SER A 91 0.41 3.57 -0.34
N GLY A 92 1.29 3.06 0.51
CA GLY A 92 1.55 1.64 0.56
C GLY A 92 0.67 0.87 1.53
N GLY A 93 0.45 -0.41 1.22
CA GLY A 93 -0.09 -1.38 2.16
C GLY A 93 0.95 -1.87 3.15
N SER A 94 0.49 -2.44 4.26
CA SER A 94 1.33 -3.13 5.25
C SER A 94 1.13 -4.64 5.13
N PHE A 95 2.21 -5.41 5.14
CA PHE A 95 2.23 -6.84 4.84
C PHE A 95 2.90 -7.59 5.98
N VAL A 96 2.28 -8.69 6.41
CA VAL A 96 2.87 -9.68 7.31
C VAL A 96 2.71 -11.05 6.66
N THR A 97 3.83 -11.68 6.32
CA THR A 97 3.87 -12.99 5.67
C THR A 97 4.86 -13.92 6.38
N LYS A 98 4.76 -15.22 6.15
CA LYS A 98 5.76 -16.21 6.53
C LYS A 98 6.79 -16.36 5.42
N SER A 99 8.02 -16.76 5.76
CA SER A 99 8.97 -17.23 4.75
C SER A 99 8.62 -18.66 4.31
N PRO A 100 8.68 -19.01 3.00
CA PRO A 100 8.91 -18.12 1.86
C PRO A 100 7.70 -17.21 1.57
N HIS A 101 7.97 -15.94 1.28
CA HIS A 101 6.98 -14.84 1.22
C HIS A 101 6.47 -14.50 -0.19
N ASN A 102 6.18 -15.50 -1.03
CA ASN A 102 5.87 -15.32 -2.45
C ASN A 102 4.62 -16.07 -2.93
N SER A 103 3.75 -16.50 -2.01
CA SER A 103 2.50 -17.20 -2.33
C SER A 103 1.36 -16.80 -1.38
N ASN A 104 0.12 -17.04 -1.76
CA ASN A 104 -1.02 -16.76 -0.86
C ASN A 104 -0.95 -17.53 0.46
N ALA A 105 -0.41 -18.76 0.44
CA ALA A 105 -0.22 -19.58 1.63
C ALA A 105 0.78 -18.97 2.65
N SER A 106 1.62 -18.05 2.19
CA SER A 106 2.55 -17.31 3.05
C SER A 106 1.89 -16.15 3.78
N ILE A 107 0.77 -15.63 3.29
CA ILE A 107 0.18 -14.40 3.81
C ILE A 107 -0.53 -14.66 5.15
N LEU A 108 -0.21 -13.87 6.17
CA LEU A 108 -0.98 -13.81 7.42
C LEU A 108 -2.02 -12.68 7.29
N VAL A 109 -1.54 -11.43 7.18
CA VAL A 109 -2.38 -10.26 6.94
C VAL A 109 -1.72 -9.30 5.96
N ILE A 110 -2.55 -8.63 5.15
CA ILE A 110 -2.17 -7.48 4.34
C ILE A 110 -3.26 -6.43 4.50
N ALA A 111 -2.88 -5.22 4.89
CA ALA A 111 -3.78 -4.08 4.98
C ALA A 111 -3.50 -3.09 3.85
N GLY A 112 -4.49 -2.88 2.98
CA GLY A 112 -4.38 -2.00 1.82
C GLY A 112 -4.21 -0.53 2.22
N GLY A 113 -3.36 0.19 1.49
CA GLY A 113 -3.17 1.64 1.61
C GLY A 113 -4.27 2.43 0.90
N GLY A 114 -4.52 3.66 1.33
CA GLY A 114 -5.42 4.58 0.63
C GLY A 114 -4.77 5.24 -0.60
N SER A 115 -5.60 5.71 -1.52
CA SER A 115 -5.13 6.49 -2.67
C SER A 115 -4.85 7.94 -2.31
N GLY A 116 -3.98 8.59 -3.08
CA GLY A 116 -3.78 10.03 -3.01
C GLY A 116 -5.04 10.78 -3.41
N SER A 117 -5.19 12.00 -2.89
CA SER A 117 -6.27 12.87 -3.29
C SER A 117 -6.11 13.33 -4.74
N GLY A 118 -7.21 13.74 -5.35
CA GLY A 118 -7.21 14.47 -6.61
C GLY A 118 -6.98 15.96 -6.37
N GLY A 119 -6.95 16.74 -7.44
CA GLY A 119 -6.87 18.21 -7.35
C GLY A 119 -8.11 18.88 -6.74
N SER A 120 -9.24 18.16 -6.65
CA SER A 120 -10.55 18.68 -6.19
C SER A 120 -11.35 17.71 -5.31
N ASN A 121 -10.82 16.51 -5.00
CA ASN A 121 -11.56 15.42 -4.37
C ASN A 121 -10.66 14.66 -3.38
N THR A 122 -11.23 14.15 -2.30
CA THR A 122 -10.53 13.27 -1.35
C THR A 122 -10.20 11.92 -1.99
N GLY A 123 -9.08 11.32 -1.56
CA GLY A 123 -8.69 9.99 -1.99
C GLY A 123 -9.67 8.90 -1.51
N GLN A 124 -9.57 7.72 -2.10
CA GLN A 124 -10.31 6.54 -1.72
C GLN A 124 -9.54 5.74 -0.68
N ASP A 125 -10.27 5.24 0.32
CA ASP A 125 -9.68 4.47 1.40
C ASP A 125 -9.19 3.09 0.95
N GLY A 126 -8.20 2.57 1.67
CA GLY A 126 -7.80 1.16 1.60
C GLY A 126 -8.98 0.26 1.90
N ARG A 127 -9.08 -0.84 1.16
CA ARG A 127 -10.25 -1.73 1.16
C ARG A 127 -10.03 -2.93 2.06
N THR A 128 -11.09 -3.44 2.66
CA THR A 128 -11.06 -4.75 3.35
C THR A 128 -11.17 -5.93 2.40
N GLN A 129 -11.69 -5.71 1.18
CA GLN A 129 -11.77 -6.75 0.15
C GLN A 129 -10.41 -7.04 -0.47
N THR A 130 -10.28 -8.22 -1.07
CA THR A 130 -9.06 -8.66 -1.77
C THR A 130 -8.78 -7.91 -3.06
N SER A 131 -9.80 -7.41 -3.74
CA SER A 131 -9.63 -6.61 -4.96
C SER A 131 -9.22 -5.18 -4.64
N GLY A 132 -8.37 -4.62 -5.51
CA GLY A 132 -8.06 -3.20 -5.51
C GLY A 132 -9.30 -2.38 -5.86
N GLY A 133 -9.36 -1.14 -5.39
CA GLY A 133 -10.35 -0.17 -5.81
C GLY A 133 -10.16 0.22 -7.27
N GLN A 134 -11.26 0.48 -7.97
CA GLN A 134 -11.22 1.18 -9.24
C GLN A 134 -10.96 2.67 -8.99
N GLY A 135 -10.20 3.34 -9.86
CA GLY A 135 -10.08 4.80 -9.81
C GLY A 135 -11.45 5.49 -9.88
N GLY A 136 -11.64 6.56 -9.10
CA GLY A 136 -12.90 7.32 -9.02
C GLY A 136 -12.88 8.64 -9.79
N GLY A 137 -14.06 9.25 -9.95
CA GLY A 137 -14.28 10.57 -10.55
C GLY A 137 -15.59 10.66 -11.34
N SER A 138 -15.77 11.70 -12.17
CA SER A 138 -16.99 11.92 -12.98
C SER A 138 -17.29 10.78 -13.97
N THR A 139 -16.29 9.94 -14.27
CA THR A 139 -16.43 8.68 -15.01
C THR A 139 -15.54 7.62 -14.35
N SER A 140 -15.82 6.34 -14.59
CA SER A 140 -15.04 5.20 -14.08
C SER A 140 -13.54 5.32 -14.39
N GLY A 141 -12.67 5.31 -13.38
CA GLY A 141 -11.21 5.29 -13.53
C GLY A 141 -10.69 3.91 -13.97
N ALA A 142 -9.36 3.75 -13.97
CA ALA A 142 -8.75 2.47 -14.35
C ALA A 142 -9.09 1.37 -13.33
N ALA A 143 -9.18 0.12 -13.79
CA ALA A 143 -9.54 -1.01 -12.94
C ALA A 143 -8.48 -1.28 -11.86
N GLY A 144 -8.93 -1.64 -10.67
CA GLY A 144 -8.07 -2.21 -9.64
C GLY A 144 -7.65 -3.64 -9.99
N GLY A 145 -6.54 -4.07 -9.41
CA GLY A 145 -6.06 -5.43 -9.54
C GLY A 145 -6.95 -6.44 -8.82
N THR A 146 -6.81 -7.70 -9.21
CA THR A 146 -7.51 -8.84 -8.61
C THR A 146 -6.53 -9.98 -8.35
N ASN A 147 -6.88 -10.87 -7.42
CA ASN A 147 -6.10 -12.07 -7.11
C ASN A 147 -4.61 -11.79 -6.81
N GLY A 148 -4.33 -10.68 -6.13
CA GLY A 148 -2.98 -10.32 -5.73
C GLY A 148 -2.20 -9.53 -6.79
N ASN A 149 -2.82 -9.21 -7.93
CA ASN A 149 -2.15 -8.48 -9.01
C ASN A 149 -2.20 -6.96 -8.84
N GLY A 150 -1.29 -6.27 -9.52
CA GLY A 150 -1.28 -4.82 -9.64
C GLY A 150 -2.50 -4.27 -10.40
N GLY A 151 -2.78 -2.98 -10.18
CA GLY A 151 -3.87 -2.26 -10.84
C GLY A 151 -3.49 -1.74 -12.23
N SER A 152 -4.52 -1.37 -13.00
CA SER A 152 -4.35 -0.79 -14.34
C SER A 152 -3.93 0.69 -14.28
N ALA A 153 -3.14 1.12 -15.26
CA ALA A 153 -2.75 2.52 -15.46
C ALA A 153 -3.85 3.32 -16.16
N ALA A 154 -3.78 4.65 -16.06
CA ALA A 154 -4.53 5.51 -16.95
C ALA A 154 -3.93 5.41 -18.37
N THR A 155 -4.77 5.32 -19.41
CA THR A 155 -4.33 5.21 -20.82
C THR A 155 -4.34 6.58 -21.52
N SER A 156 -3.81 6.63 -22.75
CA SER A 156 -3.80 7.85 -23.59
C SER A 156 -5.20 8.39 -23.90
N THR A 157 -6.21 7.51 -24.01
CA THR A 157 -7.64 7.88 -24.10
C THR A 157 -8.13 8.65 -22.87
N TYR A 158 -7.41 8.57 -21.75
CA TYR A 158 -7.77 9.12 -20.44
C TYR A 158 -6.78 10.18 -19.94
N GLY A 159 -6.05 10.82 -20.85
CA GLY A 159 -5.24 12.01 -20.57
C GLY A 159 -3.86 11.77 -19.96
N ASN A 160 -3.34 10.53 -20.01
CA ASN A 160 -2.02 10.15 -19.45
C ASN A 160 -1.89 10.41 -17.93
N GLY A 161 -2.83 9.90 -17.12
CA GLY A 161 -2.86 10.08 -15.67
C GLY A 161 -1.81 9.27 -14.88
N ALA A 162 -2.22 8.69 -13.75
CA ALA A 162 -1.31 7.94 -12.87
C ALA A 162 -0.98 6.54 -13.39
N GLY A 163 0.07 5.93 -12.82
CA GLY A 163 0.31 4.49 -12.92
C GLY A 163 -0.66 3.70 -12.02
N GLY A 164 -0.78 2.40 -12.26
CA GLY A 164 -1.46 1.48 -11.35
C GLY A 164 -0.60 1.17 -10.13
N ALA A 165 -1.22 0.83 -9.00
CA ALA A 165 -0.48 0.39 -7.81
C ALA A 165 -0.06 -1.08 -7.95
N GLY A 166 1.02 -1.45 -7.27
CA GLY A 166 1.46 -2.84 -7.21
C GLY A 166 0.57 -3.67 -6.30
N GLY A 167 0.50 -4.96 -6.58
CA GLY A 167 -0.11 -5.96 -5.71
C GLY A 167 0.93 -6.76 -4.96
N PHE A 168 0.50 -7.90 -4.41
CA PHE A 168 1.39 -8.87 -3.81
C PHE A 168 2.29 -9.53 -4.87
N PHE A 169 1.73 -9.92 -6.02
CA PHE A 169 2.43 -10.72 -7.04
C PHE A 169 3.03 -9.92 -8.18
N THR A 170 2.36 -8.85 -8.62
CA THR A 170 2.75 -8.14 -9.84
C THR A 170 2.77 -6.64 -9.62
N ASP A 171 3.68 -5.98 -10.33
CA ASP A 171 3.76 -4.53 -10.37
C ASP A 171 2.46 -3.98 -10.97
N GLY A 172 2.16 -2.72 -10.66
CA GLY A 172 1.11 -2.01 -11.34
C GLY A 172 1.46 -1.78 -12.81
N ALA A 173 0.44 -1.59 -13.65
CA ALA A 173 0.68 -1.15 -15.01
C ALA A 173 1.22 0.29 -15.02
N SER A 174 2.02 0.64 -16.04
CA SER A 174 2.41 2.02 -16.35
C SER A 174 2.21 2.26 -17.84
N ASN A 175 1.57 3.37 -18.21
CA ASN A 175 1.23 3.67 -19.60
C ASN A 175 1.42 5.16 -19.94
N SER A 176 2.37 5.82 -19.26
CA SER A 176 2.70 7.23 -19.51
C SER A 176 4.15 7.40 -19.96
N THR A 177 4.40 8.42 -20.78
CA THR A 177 5.74 8.86 -21.17
C THR A 177 6.46 9.64 -20.05
N TRP A 178 5.79 9.88 -18.91
CA TRP A 178 6.26 10.73 -17.81
C TRP A 178 6.97 9.96 -16.68
N GLY A 179 7.18 8.65 -16.83
CA GLY A 179 8.06 7.82 -15.99
C GLY A 179 7.44 6.52 -15.46
N ASP A 180 8.14 5.91 -14.50
CA ASP A 180 7.78 4.65 -13.84
C ASP A 180 6.85 4.88 -12.62
N GLN A 181 5.67 5.47 -12.87
CA GLN A 181 4.73 5.85 -11.80
C GLN A 181 4.01 4.66 -11.17
N ARG A 182 4.19 3.44 -11.70
CA ARG A 182 3.62 2.22 -11.13
C ARG A 182 4.14 1.95 -9.73
N GLY A 183 3.30 1.40 -8.87
CA GLY A 183 3.78 0.75 -7.66
C GLY A 183 4.43 -0.60 -8.00
N TYR A 184 5.57 -0.90 -7.39
CA TYR A 184 6.23 -2.20 -7.51
C TYR A 184 5.60 -3.20 -6.54
N ALA A 185 5.52 -4.46 -6.95
CA ALA A 185 4.91 -5.54 -6.20
C ALA A 185 5.64 -5.81 -4.88
N TYR A 186 4.94 -6.39 -3.90
CA TYR A 186 5.56 -6.86 -2.66
C TYR A 186 6.73 -7.82 -2.95
N VAL A 187 6.53 -8.80 -3.84
CA VAL A 187 7.58 -9.77 -4.21
C VAL A 187 8.78 -9.13 -4.92
N ASN A 188 8.63 -7.91 -5.44
CA ASN A 188 9.69 -7.11 -6.06
C ASN A 188 10.24 -6.04 -5.10
N GLY A 189 10.01 -6.18 -3.79
CA GLY A 189 10.50 -5.26 -2.76
C GLY A 189 9.55 -4.12 -2.42
N GLY A 190 8.39 -3.98 -3.09
CA GLY A 190 7.31 -3.09 -2.69
C GLY A 190 7.60 -1.59 -2.85
N ALA A 191 8.57 -1.21 -3.68
CA ALA A 191 8.92 0.18 -3.90
C ALA A 191 7.72 1.00 -4.43
N GLY A 192 7.64 2.27 -4.03
CA GLY A 192 6.64 3.20 -4.53
C GLY A 192 6.99 3.71 -5.93
N GLY A 193 5.97 4.07 -6.72
CA GLY A 193 6.16 4.61 -8.06
C GLY A 193 6.72 6.03 -8.07
N THR A 194 7.66 6.31 -8.99
CA THR A 194 8.34 7.61 -9.10
C THR A 194 7.92 8.35 -10.38
N SER A 195 8.05 9.68 -10.37
CA SER A 195 7.79 10.50 -11.55
C SER A 195 9.05 11.20 -12.02
N ARG A 196 9.38 11.06 -13.31
CA ARG A 196 10.54 11.73 -13.92
C ARG A 196 10.31 13.24 -14.13
N SER A 197 9.06 13.70 -14.07
CA SER A 197 8.70 15.12 -14.16
C SER A 197 8.69 15.83 -12.80
N GLY A 198 9.13 15.17 -11.72
CA GLY A 198 9.12 15.73 -10.37
C GLY A 198 7.74 15.71 -9.70
N GLY A 199 6.82 14.86 -10.17
CA GLY A 199 5.53 14.62 -9.52
C GLY A 199 5.65 13.89 -8.18
N THR A 200 4.51 13.61 -7.54
CA THR A 200 4.50 12.98 -6.21
C THR A 200 4.79 11.48 -6.31
N VAL A 201 5.63 11.01 -5.39
CA VAL A 201 6.06 9.61 -5.30
C VAL A 201 5.02 8.81 -4.51
N GLY A 202 4.75 7.59 -4.96
CA GLY A 202 3.94 6.64 -4.22
C GLY A 202 4.64 6.17 -2.94
N GLY A 203 3.88 5.85 -1.91
CA GLY A 203 4.42 5.28 -0.68
C GLY A 203 4.98 3.88 -0.91
N PHE A 204 6.09 3.57 -0.23
CA PHE A 204 6.60 2.19 -0.08
C PHE A 204 5.49 1.27 0.47
N GLY A 205 5.43 0.03 -0.01
CA GLY A 205 4.28 -0.85 0.15
C GLY A 205 3.38 -0.87 -1.08
N CYS A 206 3.98 -0.76 -2.27
CA CYS A 206 3.33 -0.88 -3.58
C CYS A 206 2.46 0.32 -4.02
N GLY A 207 2.59 1.49 -3.39
CA GLY A 207 1.86 2.69 -3.78
C GLY A 207 2.33 3.28 -5.11
N ALA A 208 1.41 3.80 -5.92
CA ALA A 208 1.75 4.43 -7.20
C ALA A 208 1.94 5.95 -7.07
N GLY A 209 2.83 6.50 -7.88
CA GLY A 209 3.05 7.93 -8.00
C GLY A 209 2.12 8.60 -9.01
N THR A 210 2.26 9.91 -9.14
CA THR A 210 1.58 10.71 -10.16
C THR A 210 2.54 11.72 -10.79
N HIS A 211 2.24 12.26 -11.98
CA HIS A 211 3.11 13.26 -12.61
C HIS A 211 2.81 14.68 -12.14
N TYR A 212 3.76 15.60 -12.33
CA TYR A 212 3.74 16.96 -11.76
C TYR A 212 2.47 17.76 -12.07
N TRP A 213 2.00 17.70 -13.32
CA TRP A 213 0.78 18.37 -13.78
C TRP A 213 -0.49 17.54 -13.60
N ASN A 214 -0.40 16.34 -13.00
CA ASN A 214 -1.57 15.49 -12.88
C ASN A 214 -2.50 16.01 -11.78
N THR A 215 -3.79 15.90 -12.08
CA THR A 215 -4.91 16.19 -11.18
C THR A 215 -5.53 14.90 -10.63
N GLY A 216 -5.18 13.74 -11.20
CA GLY A 216 -5.57 12.40 -10.75
C GLY A 216 -4.64 11.84 -9.68
N GLY A 217 -5.18 11.53 -8.50
CA GLY A 217 -4.43 10.95 -7.38
C GLY A 217 -3.85 9.58 -7.69
N GLY A 218 -2.66 9.28 -7.16
CA GLY A 218 -2.04 7.96 -7.29
C GLY A 218 -2.79 6.87 -6.50
N PRO A 219 -2.97 5.66 -7.03
CA PRO A 219 -3.63 4.57 -6.29
C PRO A 219 -2.80 3.95 -5.17
N GLY A 220 -3.49 3.40 -4.18
CA GLY A 220 -2.90 2.72 -3.03
C GLY A 220 -2.49 1.27 -3.33
N GLY A 221 -1.37 0.83 -2.75
CA GLY A 221 -0.87 -0.54 -2.80
C GLY A 221 -1.51 -1.46 -1.75
N GLY A 222 -1.39 -2.77 -1.93
CA GLY A 222 -1.94 -3.76 -1.01
C GLY A 222 -1.84 -5.18 -1.54
N TYR A 223 -2.75 -6.07 -1.12
CA TYR A 223 -2.83 -7.42 -1.67
C TYR A 223 -3.05 -7.37 -3.18
N SER A 224 -4.09 -6.67 -3.63
CA SER A 224 -4.21 -6.26 -5.03
C SER A 224 -4.07 -4.73 -5.12
N GLY A 225 -3.37 -4.24 -6.13
CA GLY A 225 -3.13 -2.80 -6.29
C GLY A 225 -4.38 -2.04 -6.73
N GLY A 226 -4.57 -0.81 -6.25
CA GLY A 226 -5.59 0.09 -6.76
C GLY A 226 -5.37 0.52 -8.22
N GLY A 227 -6.46 0.82 -8.92
CA GLY A 227 -6.43 1.32 -10.28
C GLY A 227 -6.19 2.83 -10.36
N ALA A 228 -5.50 3.29 -11.40
CA ALA A 228 -5.10 4.67 -11.56
C ALA A 228 -6.26 5.69 -11.67
N GLY A 229 -6.02 6.88 -11.12
CA GLY A 229 -6.79 8.09 -11.42
C GLY A 229 -6.43 8.67 -12.79
N ARG A 230 -7.44 9.17 -13.52
CA ARG A 230 -7.27 9.83 -14.83
C ARG A 230 -6.72 11.25 -14.66
N HIS A 231 -6.16 11.80 -15.72
CA HIS A 231 -5.87 13.24 -15.76
C HIS A 231 -7.17 14.01 -16.06
N GLY A 232 -7.51 14.96 -15.20
CA GLY A 232 -8.73 15.74 -15.28
C GLY A 232 -9.25 16.15 -13.89
N THR A 233 -10.23 17.04 -13.86
CA THR A 233 -10.87 17.46 -12.61
C THR A 233 -11.62 16.30 -11.97
N ALA A 234 -11.50 16.18 -10.65
CA ALA A 234 -12.23 15.21 -9.83
C ALA A 234 -11.84 13.72 -9.92
N TYR A 235 -10.68 13.37 -10.49
CA TYR A 235 -10.23 11.97 -10.51
C TYR A 235 -9.31 11.58 -9.37
N VAL A 236 -9.46 10.34 -8.87
CA VAL A 236 -8.64 9.76 -7.80
C VAL A 236 -8.29 8.31 -8.12
N GLY A 237 -7.18 7.82 -7.59
CA GLY A 237 -6.84 6.41 -7.66
C GLY A 237 -7.74 5.56 -6.76
N GLY A 238 -7.72 4.26 -6.99
CA GLY A 238 -8.32 3.27 -6.11
C GLY A 238 -7.48 3.00 -4.87
N GLY A 239 -8.12 2.69 -3.74
CA GLY A 239 -7.44 2.14 -2.57
C GLY A 239 -6.97 0.70 -2.80
N GLY A 240 -5.90 0.28 -2.12
CA GLY A 240 -5.39 -1.10 -2.20
C GLY A 240 -6.33 -2.12 -1.57
N GLY A 241 -6.32 -3.34 -2.10
CA GLY A 241 -7.00 -4.50 -1.50
C GLY A 241 -6.26 -5.04 -0.28
N SER A 242 -6.96 -5.78 0.57
CA SER A 242 -6.43 -6.42 1.78
C SER A 242 -6.54 -7.94 1.74
N TYR A 243 -5.88 -8.63 2.66
CA TYR A 243 -5.96 -10.08 2.81
C TYR A 243 -5.85 -10.47 4.28
N ASN A 244 -6.60 -11.49 4.70
CA ASN A 244 -6.55 -12.01 6.06
C ASN A 244 -6.83 -13.53 6.04
N SER A 245 -5.82 -14.33 6.41
CA SER A 245 -5.94 -15.80 6.52
C SER A 245 -6.18 -16.29 7.95
N GLY A 246 -6.28 -15.38 8.92
CA GLY A 246 -6.44 -15.70 10.32
C GLY A 246 -7.89 -15.96 10.71
N SER A 247 -8.06 -16.48 11.92
CA SER A 247 -9.37 -16.56 12.59
C SER A 247 -9.68 -15.25 13.34
N SER A 248 -10.89 -15.12 13.89
CA SER A 248 -11.33 -13.96 14.68
C SER A 248 -11.12 -12.62 13.97
N GLN A 249 -11.46 -12.57 12.67
CA GLN A 249 -11.13 -11.42 11.83
C GLN A 249 -11.87 -10.15 12.27
N SER A 250 -11.12 -9.05 12.39
CA SER A 250 -11.67 -7.70 12.60
C SER A 250 -11.05 -6.75 11.58
N ASN A 251 -11.81 -6.44 10.53
CA ASN A 251 -11.34 -5.70 9.37
C ASN A 251 -12.13 -4.40 9.22
N THR A 252 -11.44 -3.28 9.03
CA THR A 252 -12.06 -1.95 8.90
C THR A 252 -11.39 -1.18 7.76
N ALA A 253 -12.17 -0.73 6.77
CA ALA A 253 -11.68 0.16 5.72
C ALA A 253 -11.54 1.59 6.28
N GLY A 254 -10.64 2.40 5.71
CA GLY A 254 -10.56 3.83 6.03
C GLY A 254 -10.20 4.16 7.50
N TYR A 255 -9.32 3.37 8.11
CA TYR A 255 -8.96 3.48 9.51
C TYR A 255 -7.75 4.41 9.76
N ARG A 256 -6.63 4.13 9.10
CA ARG A 256 -5.32 4.69 9.46
C ARG A 256 -5.00 6.00 8.72
N THR A 257 -4.67 7.03 9.49
CA THR A 257 -4.02 8.26 8.99
C THR A 257 -2.49 8.16 9.11
N GLY A 258 -1.76 8.84 8.24
CA GLY A 258 -0.30 8.83 8.23
C GLY A 258 0.33 7.49 7.79
N GLN A 259 1.49 7.17 8.37
CA GLN A 259 2.26 5.95 8.06
C GLN A 259 1.49 4.69 8.49
N GLY A 260 1.77 3.57 7.82
CA GLY A 260 1.26 2.26 8.22
C GLY A 260 1.78 1.81 9.58
N GLN A 261 1.21 0.74 10.11
CA GLN A 261 1.60 0.16 11.39
C GLN A 261 1.38 -1.35 11.36
N VAL A 262 2.23 -2.11 12.05
CA VAL A 262 2.04 -3.53 12.33
C VAL A 262 2.23 -3.75 13.83
N ILE A 263 1.32 -4.51 14.44
CA ILE A 263 1.34 -4.88 15.85
C ILE A 263 1.19 -6.40 15.93
N ILE A 264 2.08 -7.05 16.66
CA ILE A 264 2.07 -8.49 16.90
C ILE A 264 2.03 -8.71 18.41
N THR A 265 1.00 -9.41 18.89
CA THR A 265 0.78 -9.67 20.32
C THR A 265 0.66 -11.16 20.54
N LEU A 266 1.46 -11.72 21.46
CA LEU A 266 1.27 -13.08 21.97
C LEU A 266 0.10 -13.06 22.96
N ASN A 267 -0.88 -13.95 22.76
CA ASN A 267 -2.06 -14.10 23.61
C ASN A 267 -1.83 -15.07 24.77
#